data_AF-A0A844MK40-F1
#
_entry.id   AF-A0A844MK40-F1
#
_cell.length_a   1.000
_cell.length_b   1.000
_cell.length_c   1.000
_cell.angle_alpha   90.00
_cell.angle_beta   90.00
_cell.angle_gamma   90.00
#
_symmetry.space_group_name_H-M   'P 1'
#
loop_
_entity.id
_entity.type
_entity.pdbx_description
1 polymer ?
#
loop_
_entity_poly.entity_id
_entity_poly.type
_entity_poly.pdbx_seq_one_letter_code
_entity_poly.pdbx_strand_id
1 'polypeptide(L)'
;MTDITPVCPMTGASMSRDVRPMTLTYRGSSITFDMPGWYCDESDESIHTSEDMKVSDRMLNILKARVEGLLNPEEIRRIRKKLQLTQTQAGELIGGGPRAFQKYEAGDLLPSRAITSALILLDRDPAAIAILKNGRSNSVPNSFS
;
A
#
# COMPACT_ATOMS: atom_id res chain seq x y z
N MET A 1 -14.54 28.52 -2.93
CA MET A 1 -14.32 27.63 -4.09
C MET A 1 -15.67 27.12 -4.51
N THR A 2 -16.17 27.50 -5.69
CA THR A 2 -17.33 26.84 -6.30
C THR A 2 -16.92 25.42 -6.65
N ASP A 3 -17.60 24.44 -6.05
CA ASP A 3 -17.43 23.03 -6.34
C ASP A 3 -18.03 22.78 -7.73
N ILE A 4 -17.19 22.83 -8.77
CA ILE A 4 -17.65 22.69 -10.15
C ILE A 4 -17.88 21.20 -10.39
N THR A 5 -19.15 20.82 -10.50
CA THR A 5 -19.55 19.49 -10.96
C THR A 5 -18.99 19.24 -12.36
N PRO A 6 -18.20 18.17 -12.57
CA PRO A 6 -17.70 17.83 -13.90
C PRO A 6 -18.82 17.55 -14.89
N VAL A 7 -18.53 17.81 -16.16
CA VAL A 7 -19.40 17.46 -17.29
C VAL A 7 -18.78 16.29 -18.05
N CYS A 8 -19.64 15.42 -18.57
CA CYS A 8 -19.24 14.26 -19.35
C CYS A 8 -18.52 14.73 -20.63
N PRO A 9 -17.31 14.24 -20.92
CA PRO A 9 -16.59 14.62 -22.13
C PRO A 9 -17.25 14.11 -23.43
N MET A 10 -18.10 13.08 -23.32
CA MET A 10 -18.77 12.46 -24.48
C MET A 10 -20.15 13.06 -24.76
N THR A 11 -20.96 13.30 -23.74
CA THR A 11 -22.36 13.75 -23.91
C THR A 11 -22.58 15.22 -23.53
N GLY A 12 -21.66 15.82 -22.76
CA GLY A 12 -21.85 17.15 -22.17
C GLY A 12 -22.82 17.18 -20.96
N ALA A 13 -23.41 16.05 -20.59
CA ALA A 13 -24.29 15.96 -19.42
C ALA A 13 -23.53 16.17 -18.11
N SER A 14 -24.22 16.62 -17.06
CA SER A 14 -23.65 16.70 -15.72
C SER A 14 -23.32 15.31 -15.17
N MET A 15 -22.20 15.18 -14.49
CA MET A 15 -21.78 13.91 -13.87
C MET A 15 -22.14 13.89 -12.38
N SER A 16 -22.42 12.70 -11.84
CA SER A 16 -22.73 12.49 -10.43
C SER A 16 -21.54 11.84 -9.71
N ARG A 17 -21.29 12.25 -8.46
CA ARG A 17 -20.30 11.62 -7.61
C ARG A 17 -20.86 10.30 -7.10
N ASP A 18 -20.20 9.19 -7.40
CA ASP A 18 -20.70 7.85 -7.10
C ASP A 18 -19.53 6.87 -6.87
N VAL A 19 -19.86 5.63 -6.50
CA VAL A 19 -18.92 4.52 -6.32
C VAL A 19 -19.42 3.32 -7.12
N ARG A 20 -18.63 2.86 -8.09
CA ARG A 20 -19.02 1.75 -8.98
C ARG A 20 -17.97 0.62 -8.96
N PRO A 21 -18.37 -0.64 -9.14
CA PRO A 21 -17.44 -1.75 -9.14
C PRO A 21 -16.49 -1.68 -10.34
N MET A 22 -15.19 -1.75 -10.07
CA MET A 22 -14.14 -1.81 -11.09
C MET A 22 -13.33 -3.10 -10.90
N THR A 23 -12.94 -3.73 -12.00
CA THR A 23 -12.10 -4.93 -11.96
C THR A 23 -10.73 -4.64 -12.55
N LEU A 24 -9.68 -4.90 -11.75
CA LEU A 24 -8.30 -4.90 -12.22
C LEU A 24 -7.83 -6.33 -12.45
N THR A 25 -7.02 -6.54 -13.49
CA THR A 25 -6.40 -7.84 -13.80
C THR A 25 -4.89 -7.70 -13.91
N TYR A 26 -4.16 -8.60 -13.26
CA TYR A 26 -2.71 -8.67 -13.27
C TYR A 26 -2.26 -10.13 -13.28
N ARG A 27 -1.47 -10.50 -14.30
CA ARG A 27 -0.94 -11.87 -14.50
C ARG A 27 -2.00 -12.98 -14.34
N GLY A 28 -3.17 -12.77 -14.93
CA GLY A 28 -4.27 -13.74 -14.94
C GLY A 28 -5.06 -13.84 -13.62
N SER A 29 -4.71 -13.05 -12.60
CA SER A 29 -5.53 -12.88 -11.39
C SER A 29 -6.27 -11.55 -11.46
N SER A 30 -7.48 -11.51 -10.91
CA SER A 30 -8.32 -10.31 -10.90
C SER A 30 -8.80 -9.94 -9.50
N ILE A 31 -9.08 -8.67 -9.30
CA ILE A 31 -9.72 -8.14 -8.10
C ILE A 31 -10.78 -7.12 -8.50
N THR A 32 -11.97 -7.25 -7.91
CA THR A 32 -13.07 -6.29 -8.07
C THR A 32 -13.21 -5.49 -6.79
N PHE A 33 -13.36 -4.18 -6.92
CA PHE A 33 -13.47 -3.25 -5.79
C PHE A 33 -14.32 -2.04 -6.15
N ASP A 34 -14.73 -1.33 -5.11
CA ASP A 34 -15.54 -0.12 -5.19
C ASP A 34 -14.67 1.07 -5.59
N MET A 35 -14.86 1.57 -6.81
CA MET A 35 -14.09 2.69 -7.37
C MET A 35 -14.88 4.00 -7.24
N PRO A 36 -14.42 4.95 -6.41
CA PRO A 36 -15.03 6.27 -6.35
C PRO A 36 -14.69 7.08 -7.61
N GLY A 37 -15.62 7.94 -8.02
CA GLY A 37 -15.40 8.81 -9.16
C GLY A 37 -16.62 9.66 -9.48
N TRP A 38 -16.50 10.44 -10.54
CA TRP A 38 -17.63 11.05 -11.21
C TRP A 38 -18.06 10.15 -12.34
N TYR A 39 -19.35 9.86 -12.43
CA TYR A 39 -19.90 8.97 -13.45
C TYR A 39 -20.99 9.66 -14.25
N CYS A 40 -21.08 9.33 -15.53
CA CYS A 40 -22.18 9.73 -16.39
C CYS A 40 -23.29 8.67 -16.31
N ASP A 41 -24.55 9.12 -16.32
CA ASP A 41 -25.71 8.21 -16.40
C ASP A 41 -26.19 8.01 -17.85
N GLU A 42 -25.69 8.81 -18.78
CA GLU A 42 -26.01 8.74 -20.21
C GLU A 42 -24.93 8.03 -21.04
N SER A 43 -23.80 7.66 -20.43
CA SER A 43 -22.68 6.95 -21.07
C SER A 43 -21.85 6.18 -20.03
N ASP A 44 -20.93 5.33 -20.49
CA ASP A 44 -20.01 4.58 -19.63
C ASP A 44 -18.78 5.40 -19.17
N GLU A 45 -18.77 6.72 -19.40
CA GLU A 45 -17.65 7.58 -19.04
C GLU A 45 -17.55 7.84 -17.53
N SER A 46 -16.31 7.86 -17.04
CA SER A 46 -15.98 8.21 -15.67
C SER A 46 -14.78 9.13 -15.58
N ILE A 47 -14.75 9.98 -14.54
CA ILE A 47 -13.62 10.84 -14.21
C ILE A 47 -13.18 10.53 -12.77
N HIS A 48 -11.90 10.18 -12.62
CA HIS A 48 -11.30 9.88 -11.32
C HIS A 48 -10.27 10.95 -10.96
N THR A 49 -10.38 11.51 -9.77
CA THR A 49 -9.38 12.44 -9.24
C THR A 49 -8.13 11.69 -8.79
N SER A 50 -7.04 12.42 -8.52
CA SER A 50 -5.83 11.81 -7.94
C SER A 50 -6.08 11.14 -6.59
N GLU A 51 -7.08 11.59 -5.81
CA GLU A 51 -7.46 10.92 -4.56
C GLU A 51 -8.21 9.61 -4.83
N ASP A 52 -9.11 9.61 -5.81
CA ASP A 52 -9.86 8.42 -6.23
C ASP A 52 -8.91 7.33 -6.74
N MET A 53 -7.90 7.72 -7.54
CA MET A 53 -6.91 6.81 -8.10
C MET A 53 -6.07 6.09 -7.04
N LYS A 54 -5.92 6.64 -5.83
CA LYS A 54 -5.24 5.94 -4.73
C LYS A 54 -5.95 4.65 -4.35
N VAL A 55 -7.28 4.57 -4.50
CA VAL A 55 -8.03 3.33 -4.26
C VAL A 55 -7.58 2.27 -5.27
N SER A 56 -7.59 2.60 -6.56
CA SER A 56 -7.12 1.70 -7.62
C SER A 56 -5.67 1.27 -7.42
N ASP A 57 -4.76 2.20 -7.10
CA ASP A 57 -3.34 1.91 -6.88
C ASP A 57 -3.12 0.94 -5.71
N ARG A 58 -3.84 1.13 -4.60
CA ARG A 58 -3.79 0.20 -3.45
C ARG A 58 -4.31 -1.17 -3.81
N MET A 59 -5.42 -1.25 -4.55
CA MET A 59 -5.98 -2.53 -4.98
C MET A 59 -5.06 -3.26 -5.96
N LEU A 60 -4.39 -2.52 -6.85
CA LEU A 60 -3.35 -3.08 -7.71
C LEU A 60 -2.17 -3.63 -6.91
N ASN A 61 -1.71 -2.91 -5.88
CA ASN A 61 -0.63 -3.37 -5.00
C ASN A 61 -1.06 -4.63 -4.21
N ILE A 62 -2.29 -4.69 -3.70
CA ILE A 62 -2.82 -5.90 -3.04
C ILE A 62 -2.82 -7.09 -4.02
N LEU A 63 -3.28 -6.87 -5.26
CA LEU A 63 -3.30 -7.92 -6.28
C LEU A 63 -1.89 -8.40 -6.63
N LYS A 64 -0.93 -7.47 -6.80
CA LYS A 64 0.49 -7.81 -7.03
C LYS A 64 1.07 -8.58 -5.85
N ALA A 65 0.84 -8.14 -4.62
CA ALA A 65 1.33 -8.83 -3.42
C ALA A 65 0.85 -10.29 -3.39
N ARG A 66 -0.45 -10.51 -3.65
CA ARG A 66 -1.05 -11.85 -3.73
C ARG A 66 -0.38 -12.72 -4.80
N VAL A 67 -0.24 -12.20 -6.02
CA VAL A 67 0.33 -12.94 -7.15
C VAL A 67 1.81 -13.26 -6.92
N GLU A 68 2.54 -12.37 -6.25
CA GLU A 68 3.98 -12.51 -6.05
C GLU A 68 4.37 -13.19 -4.73
N GLY A 69 3.39 -13.58 -3.90
CA GLY A 69 3.62 -14.20 -2.59
C GLY A 69 4.24 -13.24 -1.57
N LEU A 70 3.92 -11.95 -1.67
CA LEU A 70 4.33 -10.91 -0.73
C LEU A 70 3.26 -10.71 0.33
N LEU A 71 3.67 -10.23 1.51
CA LEU A 71 2.73 -9.92 2.59
C LEU A 71 1.83 -8.76 2.19
N ASN A 72 0.55 -8.89 2.52
CA ASN A 72 -0.42 -7.82 2.35
C ASN A 72 -0.34 -6.79 3.51
N PRO A 73 -0.99 -5.61 3.38
CA PRO A 73 -0.92 -4.55 4.39
C PRO A 73 -1.33 -4.99 5.81
N GLU A 74 -2.34 -5.85 5.93
CA GLU A 74 -2.86 -6.32 7.21
C GLU A 74 -1.90 -7.31 7.89
N GLU A 75 -1.28 -8.20 7.12
CA GLU A 75 -0.27 -9.12 7.60
C GLU A 75 0.96 -8.37 8.11
N ILE A 76 1.45 -7.38 7.36
CA ILE A 76 2.58 -6.53 7.77
C ILE A 76 2.25 -5.83 9.09
N ARG A 77 1.06 -5.24 9.21
CA ARG A 77 0.60 -4.59 10.45
C ARG A 77 0.56 -5.58 11.62
N ARG A 78 -0.03 -6.77 11.41
CA ARG A 78 -0.14 -7.82 12.43
C ARG A 78 1.24 -8.23 12.94
N ILE A 79 2.17 -8.53 12.03
CA ILE A 79 3.54 -8.96 12.39
C ILE A 79 4.26 -7.85 13.14
N ARG A 80 4.22 -6.60 12.64
CA ARG A 80 4.84 -5.47 13.34
C ARG A 80 4.30 -5.29 14.76
N LYS A 81 2.97 -5.39 14.93
CA LYS A 81 2.34 -5.27 16.24
C LYS A 81 2.73 -6.41 17.17
N LYS A 82 2.86 -7.64 16.66
CA LYS A 82 3.38 -8.79 17.41
C LYS A 82 4.82 -8.56 17.89
N LEU A 83 5.65 -7.92 17.07
CA LEU A 83 7.02 -7.51 17.42
C LEU A 83 7.08 -6.29 18.35
N GLN A 84 5.94 -5.69 18.69
CA GLN A 84 5.83 -4.50 19.55
C GLN A 84 6.62 -3.28 19.02
N LEU A 85 6.69 -3.13 17.69
CA LEU A 85 7.38 -2.01 17.05
C LEU A 85 6.40 -0.93 16.60
N THR A 86 6.80 0.34 16.70
CA THR A 86 6.18 1.41 15.93
C THR A 86 6.51 1.26 14.44
N GLN A 87 5.77 1.93 13.55
CA GLN A 87 6.07 1.91 12.11
C GLN A 87 7.46 2.46 11.81
N THR A 88 7.84 3.56 12.48
CA THR A 88 9.18 4.15 12.38
C THR A 88 10.26 3.17 12.84
N GLN A 89 10.09 2.56 14.01
CA GLN A 89 11.05 1.57 14.53
C GLN A 89 11.19 0.37 13.61
N ALA A 90 10.09 -0.12 13.02
CA ALA A 90 10.14 -1.24 12.08
C ALA A 90 10.86 -0.86 10.78
N GLY A 91 10.58 0.33 10.24
CA GLY A 91 11.23 0.83 9.02
C GLY A 91 12.71 1.12 9.20
N GLU A 92 13.10 1.56 10.40
CA GLU A 92 14.49 1.66 10.78
C GLU A 92 15.08 0.26 10.94
N LEU A 93 14.59 -0.55 11.87
CA LEU A 93 15.22 -1.79 12.30
C LEU A 93 15.21 -2.91 11.26
N ILE A 94 14.08 -3.14 10.60
CA ILE A 94 13.90 -4.21 9.59
C ILE A 94 14.33 -3.71 8.21
N GLY A 95 14.12 -2.41 7.93
CA GLY A 95 14.55 -1.75 6.69
C GLY A 95 13.40 -1.11 5.91
N GLY A 96 13.74 -0.53 4.76
CA GLY A 96 12.84 0.28 3.93
C GLY A 96 12.81 1.76 4.31
N GLY A 97 13.33 2.13 5.48
CA GLY A 97 13.38 3.50 5.97
C GLY A 97 12.18 3.88 6.84
N PRO A 98 12.24 5.01 7.56
CA PRO A 98 11.34 5.33 8.67
C PRO A 98 9.85 5.48 8.27
N ARG A 99 9.55 5.66 6.98
CA ARG A 99 8.17 5.81 6.46
C ARG A 99 7.67 4.58 5.69
N ALA A 100 8.47 3.53 5.57
CA ALA A 100 8.13 2.38 4.74
C ALA A 100 6.90 1.64 5.28
N PHE A 101 6.89 1.33 6.57
CA PHE A 101 5.77 0.60 7.19
C PHE A 101 4.45 1.37 7.17
N GLN A 102 4.48 2.71 7.18
CA GLN A 102 3.27 3.51 6.94
C GLN A 102 2.69 3.23 5.54
N LYS A 103 3.54 3.26 4.51
CA LYS A 103 3.12 3.02 3.12
C LYS A 103 2.74 1.56 2.88
N TYR A 104 3.49 0.61 3.45
CA TYR A 104 3.18 -0.81 3.37
C TYR A 104 1.81 -1.12 3.98
N GLU A 105 1.54 -0.62 5.19
CA GLU A 105 0.27 -0.85 5.88
C GLU A 105 -0.91 -0.06 5.32
N ALA A 106 -0.65 0.98 4.51
CA ALA A 106 -1.67 1.68 3.74
C ALA A 106 -1.94 1.03 2.38
N GLY A 107 -1.08 0.09 1.93
CA GLY A 107 -1.13 -0.47 0.58
C GLY A 107 -0.57 0.48 -0.50
N ASP A 108 0.02 1.61 -0.11
CA ASP A 108 0.59 2.61 -1.02
C ASP A 108 1.96 2.17 -1.59
N LEU A 109 2.58 1.14 -1.00
CA LEU A 109 3.86 0.60 -1.43
C LEU A 109 3.92 -0.90 -1.21
N LEU A 110 4.49 -1.63 -2.17
CA LEU A 110 4.80 -3.05 -2.03
C LEU A 110 6.07 -3.26 -1.19
N PRO A 111 6.07 -4.21 -0.22
CA PRO A 111 7.31 -4.63 0.42
C PRO A 111 8.21 -5.34 -0.59
N SER A 112 9.52 -5.20 -0.45
CA SER A 112 10.44 -6.06 -1.22
C SER A 112 10.36 -7.50 -0.74
N ARG A 113 10.85 -8.45 -1.55
CA ARG A 113 10.98 -9.85 -1.14
C ARG A 113 11.83 -10.02 0.12
N ALA A 114 12.90 -9.22 0.25
CA ALA A 114 13.75 -9.28 1.44
C ALA A 114 12.99 -8.87 2.71
N ILE A 115 12.20 -7.79 2.66
CA ILE A 115 11.36 -7.35 3.79
C ILE A 115 10.29 -8.40 4.10
N THR A 116 9.65 -8.95 3.07
CA THR A 116 8.68 -10.04 3.21
C THR A 116 9.28 -11.24 3.95
N SER A 117 10.42 -11.74 3.48
CA SER A 117 11.10 -12.89 4.10
C SER A 117 11.51 -12.59 5.55
N ALA A 118 12.06 -11.40 5.82
CA ALA A 118 12.43 -11.00 7.17
C ALA A 118 11.21 -10.98 8.11
N LEU A 119 10.08 -10.42 7.67
CA LEU A 119 8.85 -10.39 8.46
C LEU A 119 8.28 -11.78 8.70
N ILE A 120 8.30 -12.68 7.71
CA ILE A 120 7.86 -14.08 7.89
C ILE A 120 8.71 -14.80 8.94
N LEU A 121 10.04 -14.64 8.87
CA LEU A 121 10.96 -15.23 9.85
C LEU A 121 10.72 -14.66 11.26
N LEU A 122 10.57 -13.34 11.38
CA LEU A 122 10.31 -12.67 12.66
C LEU A 122 8.91 -12.95 13.21
N ASP A 123 7.93 -13.21 12.36
CA ASP A 123 6.63 -13.69 12.83
C ASP A 123 6.75 -15.10 13.40
N ARG A 124 7.58 -15.96 12.82
CA ARG A 124 7.81 -17.31 13.32
C ARG A 124 8.60 -17.33 14.63
N ASP A 125 9.62 -16.47 14.74
CA ASP A 125 10.44 -16.28 15.93
C ASP A 125 10.57 -14.78 16.29
N PRO A 126 9.62 -14.22 17.06
CA PRO A 126 9.65 -12.82 17.45
C PRO A 126 10.87 -12.43 18.30
N ALA A 127 11.48 -13.37 19.01
CA ALA A 127 12.65 -13.10 19.86
C ALA A 127 13.90 -12.75 19.03
N ALA A 128 14.00 -13.26 17.80
CA ALA A 128 15.08 -12.97 16.87
C ALA A 128 15.21 -11.47 16.51
N ILE A 129 14.20 -10.64 16.82
CA ILE A 129 14.30 -9.18 16.65
C ILE A 129 15.48 -8.58 17.43
N ALA A 130 15.91 -9.22 18.52
CA ALA A 130 17.09 -8.81 19.29
C ALA A 130 18.38 -8.85 18.45
N ILE A 131 18.49 -9.77 17.48
CA ILE A 131 19.64 -9.88 16.59
C ILE A 131 19.76 -8.61 15.73
N LEU A 132 18.65 -8.11 15.19
CA LEU A 132 18.64 -6.88 14.39
C LEU A 132 18.97 -5.64 15.24
N LYS A 133 18.54 -5.61 16.50
CA LYS A 133 18.87 -4.52 17.44
C LYS A 133 20.37 -4.48 17.72
N ASN A 134 20.97 -5.63 17.98
CA ASN A 134 22.39 -5.76 18.31
C ASN A 134 23.32 -5.55 17.10
N GLY A 135 22.87 -5.93 15.90
CA GLY A 135 23.62 -5.71 14.66
C GLY A 135 23.85 -4.22 14.35
N ARG A 136 22.94 -3.34 14.79
CA ARG A 136 23.08 -1.88 14.61
C ARG A 136 23.91 -1.18 15.68
N SER A 137 23.95 -1.69 16.91
CA SER A 137 24.85 -1.15 17.93
C SER A 137 26.33 -1.34 17.60
N ASN A 138 26.66 -2.30 16.71
CA ASN A 138 28.03 -2.58 16.29
C ASN A 138 28.50 -1.81 15.04
N SER A 139 27.67 -0.96 14.43
CA SER A 139 28.15 -0.03 13.40
C SER A 139 28.83 1.17 14.07
N VAL A 140 30.15 1.09 14.18
CA VAL A 140 31.05 2.16 14.67
C VAL A 140 30.76 3.48 13.94
N PRO A 141 30.76 4.65 14.61
CA PRO A 141 30.62 5.93 13.93
C PRO A 141 31.80 6.13 12.98
N ASN A 142 31.52 6.38 11.71
CA ASN A 142 32.54 6.78 10.74
C ASN A 142 33.02 8.20 11.12
N SER A 143 34.02 8.30 11.99
CA SER A 143 34.77 9.51 12.22
C SER A 143 35.74 9.69 11.06
N PHE A 144 35.34 10.42 10.03
CA PHE A 144 36.28 11.01 9.09
C PHE A 144 36.82 12.30 9.71
N SER A 145 38.10 12.25 10.08
CA SER A 145 38.98 13.42 10.23
C SER A 145 39.41 13.92 8.86
#